data_AF-A0A943XMN3-F1
#
_entry.id   AF-A0A943XMN3-F1
#
_cell.length_a   1.000
_cell.length_b   1.000
_cell.length_c   1.000
_cell.angle_alpha   90.00
_cell.angle_beta   90.00
_cell.angle_gamma   90.00
#
_symmetry.space_group_name_H-M   'P 1'
#
loop_
_entity.id
_entity.type
_entity.pdbx_description
1 polymer ?
#
loop_
_entity_poly.entity_id
_entity_poly.type
_entity_poly.pdbx_seq_one_letter_code
_entity_poly.pdbx_strand_id
1 'polypeptide(L)'
;MDKKLYISPPLVDRVYDWRKGPQPKTRRELDKFFNSAAINRVKDAICEMGSRIYRKGFTDGNGGNLSVRVGEDLVLCTPTLCCKGFMKREDICLVDMQAGQLCGYRPRTSEVKVHIAMMVTAGWNACVHCHPPHCNAFLFAGQVPPSGINPEADIFFNQIPLAPYGTPGTDEVAANVAKMSKKSNVVFMENHGIVCGARDIEEAEWFAENADAYCQVLLLASGHGAKLQQVGPKSVKDFLAIRESLGLPVEKGQKLYNTDRFNGYKMKKASK
;
A
#
# COMPACT_ATOMS: atom_id res chain seq x y z
N MET A 1 -15.88 -5.38 -36.14
CA MET A 1 -15.07 -6.62 -35.97
C MET A 1 -15.94 -7.67 -35.32
N ASP A 2 -15.87 -8.92 -35.76
CA ASP A 2 -16.62 -10.02 -35.15
C ASP A 2 -16.12 -10.27 -33.72
N LYS A 3 -17.02 -10.26 -32.73
CA LYS A 3 -16.70 -10.53 -31.32
C LYS A 3 -16.08 -11.92 -31.12
N LYS A 4 -16.26 -12.85 -32.06
CA LYS A 4 -15.61 -14.18 -32.07
C LYS A 4 -14.09 -14.11 -32.25
N LEU A 5 -13.55 -12.96 -32.70
CA LEU A 5 -12.11 -12.74 -32.81
C LEU A 5 -11.49 -12.25 -31.49
N TYR A 6 -12.31 -11.94 -30.46
CA TYR A 6 -11.81 -11.41 -29.19
C TYR A 6 -11.42 -12.58 -28.30
N ILE A 7 -10.19 -12.53 -27.76
CA ILE A 7 -9.74 -13.44 -26.71
C ILE A 7 -9.79 -12.72 -25.36
N SER A 8 -10.13 -13.45 -24.30
CA SER A 8 -10.12 -12.94 -22.92
C SER A 8 -9.01 -13.68 -22.14
N PRO A 9 -7.74 -13.25 -22.25
CA PRO A 9 -6.67 -13.88 -21.50
C PRO A 9 -6.94 -13.74 -19.99
N PRO A 10 -6.66 -14.78 -19.18
CA PRO A 10 -6.79 -14.66 -17.74
C PRO A 10 -5.78 -13.63 -17.21
N LEU A 11 -6.18 -12.89 -16.18
CA LEU A 11 -5.25 -12.04 -15.44
C LEU A 11 -4.30 -12.92 -14.62
N VAL A 12 -3.06 -12.49 -14.48
CA VAL A 12 -2.08 -13.19 -13.64
C VAL A 12 -2.47 -13.03 -12.17
N ASP A 13 -2.70 -14.13 -11.47
CA ASP A 13 -2.87 -14.13 -10.02
C ASP A 13 -1.50 -14.27 -9.33
N ARG A 14 -1.09 -13.22 -8.61
CA ARG A 14 0.18 -13.14 -7.88
C ARG A 14 -0.01 -13.32 -6.38
N VAL A 15 -1.24 -13.53 -5.93
CA VAL A 15 -1.54 -13.79 -4.53
C VAL A 15 -0.91 -15.11 -4.14
N TYR A 16 -0.20 -15.13 -3.01
CA TYR A 16 0.25 -16.37 -2.43
C TYR A 16 -0.99 -17.14 -1.92
N ASP A 17 -1.43 -18.15 -2.68
CA ASP A 17 -2.52 -19.03 -2.27
C ASP A 17 -2.08 -19.94 -1.12
N TRP A 18 -2.27 -19.48 0.11
CA TRP A 18 -2.12 -20.35 1.28
C TRP A 18 -3.32 -21.29 1.34
N ARG A 19 -3.16 -22.49 0.77
CA ARG A 19 -4.17 -23.54 0.93
C ARG A 19 -4.35 -23.84 2.42
N LYS A 20 -5.61 -23.98 2.87
CA LYS A 20 -5.96 -24.42 4.24
C LYS A 20 -5.37 -25.81 4.50
N GLY A 21 -4.13 -25.85 4.94
CA GLY A 21 -3.41 -27.02 5.44
C GLY A 21 -2.98 -26.80 6.88
N PRO A 22 -2.47 -27.84 7.56
CA PRO A 22 -1.97 -27.69 8.92
C PRO A 22 -0.83 -26.67 8.94
N GLN A 23 -1.01 -25.60 9.73
CA GLN A 23 0.07 -24.64 10.00
C GLN A 23 1.25 -25.36 10.68
N PRO A 24 2.50 -24.95 10.42
CA PRO A 24 3.66 -25.46 11.14
C PRO A 24 3.48 -25.33 12.67
N LYS A 25 3.61 -26.43 13.42
CA LYS A 25 3.43 -26.45 14.89
C LYS A 25 4.73 -26.67 15.65
N THR A 26 5.76 -27.15 14.97
CA THR A 26 7.08 -27.43 15.58
C THR A 26 8.17 -26.57 14.93
N ARG A 27 9.30 -26.39 15.63
CA ARG A 27 10.50 -25.71 15.09
C ARG A 27 10.92 -26.29 13.74
N ARG A 28 10.99 -27.62 13.64
CA ARG A 28 11.36 -28.33 12.41
C ARG A 28 10.39 -28.06 11.25
N GLU A 29 9.09 -27.99 11.53
CA GLU A 29 8.09 -27.68 10.50
C GLU A 29 8.18 -26.21 10.06
N LEU A 30 8.39 -25.29 11.00
CA LEU A 30 8.59 -23.86 10.70
C LEU A 30 9.82 -23.67 9.80
N ASP A 31 10.94 -24.32 10.13
CA ASP A 31 12.17 -24.28 9.33
C ASP A 31 11.94 -24.85 7.92
N LYS A 32 11.23 -25.98 7.82
CA LYS A 32 10.89 -26.59 6.52
C LYS A 32 9.98 -25.67 5.69
N PHE A 33 8.97 -25.07 6.31
CA PHE A 33 8.04 -24.13 5.65
C PHE A 33 8.78 -22.89 5.17
N PHE A 34 9.53 -22.24 6.06
CA PHE A 34 10.25 -21.01 5.80
C PHE A 34 11.29 -21.16 4.68
N ASN A 35 11.88 -22.35 4.51
CA ASN A 35 12.86 -22.65 3.46
C ASN A 35 12.25 -23.36 2.24
N SER A 36 10.93 -23.53 2.18
CA SER A 36 10.26 -24.18 1.06
C SER A 36 10.38 -23.37 -0.23
N ALA A 37 10.35 -24.05 -1.38
CA ALA A 37 10.44 -23.38 -2.69
C ALA A 37 9.33 -22.34 -2.91
N ALA A 38 8.12 -22.58 -2.38
CA ALA A 38 7.00 -21.64 -2.48
C ALA A 38 7.26 -20.36 -1.68
N ILE A 39 7.73 -20.49 -0.44
CA ILE A 39 8.07 -19.34 0.42
C ILE A 39 9.29 -18.57 -0.10
N ASN A 40 10.29 -19.27 -0.65
CA ASN A 40 11.43 -18.60 -1.28
C ASN A 40 11.01 -17.72 -2.46
N ARG A 41 10.02 -18.11 -3.28
CA ARG A 41 9.48 -17.24 -4.33
C ARG A 41 8.84 -15.97 -3.79
N VAL A 42 8.12 -16.05 -2.67
CA VAL A 42 7.54 -14.86 -2.02
C VAL A 42 8.64 -13.95 -1.45
N LYS A 43 9.67 -14.53 -0.83
CA LYS A 43 10.84 -13.78 -0.35
C LYS A 43 11.57 -13.07 -1.49
N ASP A 44 11.74 -13.73 -2.62
CA ASP A 44 12.33 -13.15 -3.83
C ASP A 44 11.49 -11.97 -4.33
N ALA A 45 10.16 -12.12 -4.40
CA ALA A 45 9.25 -11.03 -4.78
C ALA A 45 9.33 -9.83 -3.82
N ILE A 46 9.43 -10.07 -2.50
CA ILE A 46 9.66 -9.00 -1.51
C ILE A 46 10.99 -8.27 -1.78
N CYS A 47 12.06 -9.01 -2.08
CA CYS A 47 13.37 -8.42 -2.39
C CYS A 47 13.32 -7.62 -3.71
N GLU A 48 12.62 -8.13 -4.73
CA GLU A 48 12.44 -7.44 -6.01
C GLU A 48 11.69 -6.11 -5.83
N MET A 49 10.55 -6.12 -5.14
CA MET A 49 9.78 -4.90 -4.86
C MET A 49 10.58 -3.94 -3.98
N GLY A 50 11.32 -4.44 -2.99
CA GLY A 50 12.28 -3.66 -2.21
C GLY A 50 13.33 -2.96 -3.09
N SER A 51 13.84 -3.65 -4.12
CA SER A 51 14.78 -3.09 -5.09
C SER A 51 14.14 -1.99 -5.94
N ARG A 52 12.90 -2.18 -6.39
CA ARG A 52 12.17 -1.20 -7.19
C ARG A 52 11.91 0.08 -6.42
N ILE A 53 11.34 0.01 -5.22
CA ILE A 53 11.04 1.21 -4.41
C ILE A 53 12.31 1.94 -4.00
N TYR A 54 13.42 1.23 -3.77
CA TYR A 54 14.72 1.85 -3.52
C TYR A 54 15.23 2.61 -4.75
N ARG A 55 15.18 2.00 -5.94
CA ARG A 55 15.61 2.65 -7.20
C ARG A 55 14.78 3.88 -7.56
N LYS A 56 13.51 3.91 -7.14
CA LYS A 56 12.64 5.09 -7.26
C LYS A 56 12.90 6.18 -6.21
N GLY A 57 13.76 5.92 -5.22
CA GLY A 57 14.03 6.85 -4.13
C GLY A 57 12.88 6.94 -3.12
N PHE A 58 12.00 5.94 -3.06
CA PHE A 58 10.91 5.90 -2.07
C PHE A 58 11.38 5.39 -0.71
N THR A 59 12.61 4.89 -0.60
CA THR A 59 13.21 4.48 0.67
C THR A 59 14.59 5.10 0.78
N ASP A 60 14.87 5.69 1.94
CA ASP A 60 16.10 6.40 2.27
C ASP A 60 17.03 5.48 3.07
N GLY A 61 17.83 4.70 2.36
CA GLY A 61 18.71 3.72 2.99
C GLY A 61 17.89 2.62 3.67
N ASN A 62 17.77 2.66 5.00
CA ASN A 62 17.14 1.63 5.81
C ASN A 62 15.65 1.86 6.13
N GLY A 63 15.07 2.97 5.66
CA GLY A 63 13.65 3.29 5.81
C GLY A 63 12.72 2.37 5.01
N GLY A 64 11.42 2.47 5.30
CA GLY A 64 10.38 1.64 4.70
C GLY A 64 10.42 0.17 5.15
N ASN A 65 9.41 -0.60 4.78
CA ASN A 65 9.34 -2.04 5.00
C ASN A 65 8.23 -2.69 4.17
N LEU A 66 8.37 -3.99 3.94
CA LEU A 66 7.43 -4.79 3.15
C LEU A 66 7.01 -6.02 3.96
N SER A 67 5.77 -6.48 3.76
CA SER A 67 5.32 -7.77 4.31
C SER A 67 4.30 -8.47 3.42
N VAL A 68 4.24 -9.80 3.56
CA VAL A 68 3.27 -10.67 2.88
C VAL A 68 2.79 -11.74 3.86
N ARG A 69 1.48 -11.87 4.02
CA ARG A 69 0.84 -12.94 4.76
C ARG A 69 0.94 -14.24 3.96
N VAL A 70 1.48 -15.28 4.58
CA VAL A 70 1.76 -16.58 3.96
C VAL A 70 1.10 -17.76 4.69
N GLY A 71 0.19 -17.46 5.60
CA GLY A 71 -0.61 -18.42 6.35
C GLY A 71 -1.66 -17.71 7.17
N GLU A 72 -2.44 -18.48 7.93
CA GLU A 72 -3.43 -17.91 8.85
C GLU A 72 -2.73 -17.03 9.89
N ASP A 73 -1.67 -17.54 10.51
CA ASP A 73 -0.96 -16.83 11.57
C ASP A 73 0.49 -16.47 11.21
N LEU A 74 0.83 -16.44 9.92
CA LEU A 74 2.20 -16.30 9.45
C LEU A 74 2.38 -15.15 8.45
N VAL A 75 3.33 -14.27 8.75
CA VAL A 75 3.64 -13.09 7.92
C VAL A 75 5.14 -13.02 7.67
N LEU A 76 5.54 -12.99 6.40
CA LEU A 76 6.89 -12.61 6.02
C LEU A 76 7.04 -11.10 6.11
N CYS A 77 8.18 -10.60 6.60
CA CYS A 77 8.47 -9.17 6.61
C CYS A 77 9.95 -8.89 6.42
N THR A 78 10.25 -7.68 5.93
CA THR A 78 11.65 -7.23 5.80
C THR A 78 12.29 -7.00 7.17
N PRO A 79 13.62 -7.15 7.29
CA PRO A 79 14.32 -6.84 8.52
C PRO A 79 14.42 -5.34 8.77
N THR A 80 14.67 -4.97 10.03
CA THR A 80 15.01 -3.59 10.41
C THR A 80 16.44 -3.24 9.99
N LEU A 81 16.73 -1.94 9.84
CA LEU A 81 18.06 -1.39 9.57
C LEU A 81 18.76 -1.99 8.33
N CYS A 82 17.99 -2.42 7.32
CA CYS A 82 18.51 -3.01 6.09
C CYS A 82 17.97 -2.24 4.88
N CYS A 83 18.87 -1.94 3.93
CA CYS A 83 18.50 -1.28 2.70
C CYS A 83 17.62 -2.17 1.83
N LYS A 84 16.40 -1.70 1.51
CA LYS A 84 15.45 -2.48 0.72
C LYS A 84 15.96 -2.79 -0.69
N GLY A 85 16.85 -1.93 -1.19
CA GLY A 85 17.58 -2.09 -2.45
C GLY A 85 18.46 -3.35 -2.56
N PHE A 86 18.99 -3.81 -1.43
CA PHE A 86 20.08 -4.80 -1.37
C PHE A 86 19.74 -6.04 -0.54
N MET A 87 18.47 -6.18 -0.13
CA MET A 87 18.01 -7.36 0.60
C MET A 87 18.20 -8.62 -0.24
N LYS A 88 18.55 -9.70 0.44
CA LYS A 88 18.52 -11.06 -0.09
C LYS A 88 17.42 -11.85 0.59
N ARG A 89 16.99 -12.95 -0.02
CA ARG A 89 15.91 -13.80 0.53
C ARG A 89 16.22 -14.28 1.96
N GLU A 90 17.50 -14.49 2.28
CA GLU A 90 17.94 -14.94 3.59
C GLU A 90 17.69 -13.86 4.68
N ASP A 91 17.66 -12.59 4.29
CA ASP A 91 17.45 -11.45 5.19
C ASP A 91 15.99 -11.36 5.67
N ILE A 92 15.04 -11.95 4.94
CA ILE A 92 13.61 -11.88 5.24
C ILE A 92 13.30 -12.59 6.56
N CYS A 93 12.40 -12.01 7.34
CA CYS A 93 11.93 -12.57 8.61
C CYS A 93 10.56 -13.24 8.42
N LEU A 94 10.22 -14.16 9.32
CA LEU A 94 8.86 -14.68 9.49
C LEU A 94 8.39 -14.30 10.89
N VAL A 95 7.20 -13.75 11.01
CA VAL A 95 6.56 -13.39 12.28
C VAL A 95 5.18 -14.02 12.41
N ASP A 96 4.70 -14.13 13.65
CA ASP A 96 3.30 -14.41 13.94
C ASP A 96 2.41 -13.13 13.86
N MET A 97 1.11 -13.29 14.06
CA MET A 97 0.13 -12.18 14.08
C MET A 97 0.24 -11.28 15.32
N GLN A 98 1.12 -11.60 16.27
CA GLN A 98 1.48 -10.76 17.41
C GLN A 98 2.83 -10.03 17.19
N ALA A 99 3.38 -10.09 15.97
CA ALA A 99 4.70 -9.55 15.60
C ALA A 99 5.90 -10.20 16.30
N GLY A 100 5.70 -11.41 16.86
CA GLY A 100 6.74 -12.27 17.40
C GLY A 100 7.54 -12.93 16.27
N GLN A 101 8.86 -12.79 16.30
CA GLN A 101 9.72 -13.34 15.26
C GLN A 101 9.89 -14.86 15.42
N LEU A 102 9.44 -15.60 14.41
CA LEU A 102 9.51 -17.06 14.35
C LEU A 102 10.75 -17.54 13.58
N CYS A 103 11.10 -16.90 12.46
CA CYS A 103 12.26 -17.28 11.63
C CYS A 103 12.98 -16.05 11.06
N GLY A 104 14.16 -16.28 10.48
CA GLY A 104 15.05 -15.26 9.95
C GLY A 104 16.15 -14.92 10.94
N TYR A 105 17.36 -14.66 10.42
CA TYR A 105 18.54 -14.42 11.25
C TYR A 105 18.74 -12.93 11.60
N ARG A 106 18.05 -12.03 10.89
CA ARG A 106 18.02 -10.60 11.17
C ARG A 106 16.81 -10.23 12.03
N PRO A 107 16.89 -9.16 12.83
CA PRO A 107 15.72 -8.63 13.52
C PRO A 107 14.67 -8.09 12.53
N ARG A 108 13.41 -8.47 12.72
CA ARG A 108 12.26 -7.99 11.94
C ARG A 108 12.06 -6.48 12.07
N THR A 109 11.42 -5.85 11.08
CA THR A 109 11.03 -4.42 11.15
C THR A 109 10.21 -4.08 12.40
N SER A 110 10.45 -2.92 13.02
CA SER A 110 9.65 -2.42 14.14
C SER A 110 8.18 -2.20 13.79
N GLU A 111 7.89 -1.95 12.51
CA GLU A 111 6.57 -1.52 12.05
C GLU A 111 5.70 -2.62 11.46
N VAL A 112 6.10 -3.89 11.59
CA VAL A 112 5.27 -5.01 11.13
C VAL A 112 3.90 -5.02 11.81
N LYS A 113 3.78 -4.41 13.00
CA LYS A 113 2.52 -4.18 13.71
C LYS A 113 1.53 -3.34 12.89
N VAL A 114 1.99 -2.31 12.18
CA VAL A 114 1.16 -1.50 11.27
C VAL A 114 0.61 -2.37 10.15
N HIS A 115 1.46 -3.20 9.55
CA HIS A 115 1.07 -4.09 8.46
C HIS A 115 0.05 -5.13 8.96
N ILE A 116 0.31 -5.79 10.09
CA ILE A 116 -0.61 -6.75 10.70
C ILE A 116 -1.96 -6.09 11.01
N ALA A 117 -1.96 -4.87 11.55
CA ALA A 117 -3.19 -4.16 11.87
C ALA A 117 -4.02 -3.87 10.61
N MET A 118 -3.38 -3.53 9.48
CA MET A 118 -4.05 -3.42 8.17
C MET A 118 -4.57 -4.76 7.65
N MET A 119 -3.77 -5.83 7.75
CA MET A 119 -4.17 -7.19 7.33
C MET A 119 -5.41 -7.67 8.10
N VAL A 120 -5.46 -7.43 9.42
CA VAL A 120 -6.60 -7.79 10.27
C VAL A 120 -7.83 -6.92 9.98
N THR A 121 -7.63 -5.62 9.82
CA THR A 121 -8.74 -4.65 9.79
C THR A 121 -9.37 -4.50 8.41
N ALA A 122 -8.56 -4.54 7.35
CA ALA A 122 -8.97 -4.32 5.98
C ALA A 122 -8.85 -5.58 5.10
N GLY A 123 -8.29 -6.69 5.64
CA GLY A 123 -8.21 -7.96 4.92
C GLY A 123 -7.12 -8.02 3.85
N TRP A 124 -6.14 -7.11 3.88
CA TRP A 124 -5.01 -7.13 2.96
C TRP A 124 -4.08 -8.30 3.24
N ASN A 125 -3.39 -8.76 2.20
CA ASN A 125 -2.41 -9.86 2.28
C ASN A 125 -0.98 -9.36 2.19
N ALA A 126 -0.75 -8.21 1.57
CA ALA A 126 0.57 -7.62 1.44
C ALA A 126 0.53 -6.15 1.82
N CYS A 127 1.64 -5.65 2.34
CA CYS A 127 1.80 -4.25 2.70
C CYS A 127 3.17 -3.72 2.30
N VAL A 128 3.20 -2.48 1.81
CA VAL A 128 4.41 -1.70 1.53
C VAL A 128 4.31 -0.39 2.30
N HIS A 129 5.24 -0.17 3.22
CA HIS A 129 5.48 1.13 3.83
C HIS A 129 6.74 1.76 3.24
N CYS A 130 6.66 3.02 2.83
CA CYS A 130 7.77 3.75 2.24
C CYS A 130 7.58 5.28 2.38
N HIS A 131 8.56 6.05 1.91
CA HIS A 131 8.67 7.50 2.02
C HIS A 131 8.78 8.19 0.64
N PRO A 132 7.81 8.06 -0.27
CA PRO A 132 7.90 8.70 -1.58
C PRO A 132 7.95 10.23 -1.46
N PRO A 133 8.85 10.91 -2.18
CA PRO A 133 9.16 12.32 -1.94
C PRO A 133 7.97 13.25 -2.23
N HIS A 134 7.16 12.95 -3.25
CA HIS A 134 6.02 13.81 -3.59
C HIS A 134 4.86 13.56 -2.63
N CYS A 135 4.61 12.32 -2.20
CA CYS A 135 3.67 12.06 -1.11
C CYS A 135 4.09 12.80 0.17
N ASN A 136 5.37 12.73 0.53
CA ASN A 136 5.91 13.40 1.72
C ASN A 136 5.84 14.93 1.61
N ALA A 137 5.98 15.51 0.42
CA ALA A 137 5.79 16.94 0.21
C ALA A 137 4.36 17.41 0.60
N PHE A 138 3.33 16.61 0.33
CA PHE A 138 1.98 16.89 0.82
C PHE A 138 1.87 16.71 2.33
N LEU A 139 2.37 15.59 2.87
CA LEU A 139 2.33 15.28 4.30
C LEU A 139 2.96 16.37 5.15
N PHE A 140 4.18 16.78 4.80
CA PHE A 140 4.93 17.80 5.55
C PHE A 140 4.33 19.20 5.40
N ALA A 141 3.47 19.42 4.39
CA ALA A 141 2.65 20.61 4.26
C ALA A 141 1.30 20.51 5.01
N GLY A 142 1.06 19.43 5.75
CA GLY A 142 -0.19 19.19 6.48
C GLY A 142 -1.38 18.91 5.56
N GLN A 143 -1.14 18.35 4.37
CA GLN A 143 -2.15 18.14 3.33
C GLN A 143 -2.20 16.69 2.85
N VAL A 144 -3.34 16.33 2.26
CA VAL A 144 -3.51 15.16 1.41
C VAL A 144 -3.84 15.64 -0.01
N PRO A 145 -3.49 14.89 -1.07
CA PRO A 145 -3.81 15.32 -2.43
C PRO A 145 -5.33 15.40 -2.63
N PRO A 146 -5.84 16.42 -3.37
CA PRO A 146 -7.26 16.52 -3.67
C PRO A 146 -7.75 15.29 -4.45
N SER A 147 -9.04 14.97 -4.39
CA SER A 147 -9.65 13.90 -5.19
C SER A 147 -10.43 14.45 -6.38
N GLY A 148 -10.86 13.59 -7.29
CA GLY A 148 -11.63 13.94 -8.49
C GLY A 148 -10.80 14.60 -9.59
N ILE A 149 -9.48 14.44 -9.60
CA ILE A 149 -8.60 15.03 -10.62
C ILE A 149 -8.13 13.99 -11.63
N ASN A 150 -7.72 12.81 -11.13
CA ASN A 150 -7.15 11.74 -11.94
C ASN A 150 -7.97 10.44 -11.73
N PRO A 151 -8.56 9.88 -12.79
CA PRO A 151 -9.40 8.68 -12.68
C PRO A 151 -8.67 7.50 -12.02
N GLU A 152 -7.41 7.25 -12.35
CA GLU A 152 -6.63 6.15 -11.79
C GLU A 152 -6.45 6.30 -10.27
N ALA A 153 -6.13 7.49 -9.77
CA ALA A 153 -6.02 7.77 -8.34
C ALA A 153 -7.35 7.55 -7.61
N ASP A 154 -8.44 8.12 -8.15
CA ASP A 154 -9.78 8.00 -7.57
C ASP A 154 -10.31 6.55 -7.59
N ILE A 155 -9.98 5.77 -8.61
CA ILE A 155 -10.36 4.36 -8.72
C ILE A 155 -9.48 3.48 -7.83
N PHE A 156 -8.15 3.58 -7.92
CA PHE A 156 -7.22 2.65 -7.27
C PHE A 156 -7.02 2.90 -5.79
N PHE A 157 -7.10 4.13 -5.31
CA PHE A 157 -6.96 4.41 -3.87
C PHE A 157 -7.92 5.47 -3.32
N ASN A 158 -8.84 5.99 -4.14
CA ASN A 158 -9.88 6.93 -3.68
C ASN A 158 -9.27 8.16 -2.97
N GLN A 159 -10.05 8.87 -2.15
CA GLN A 159 -9.53 9.86 -1.22
C GLN A 159 -8.52 9.21 -0.28
N ILE A 160 -7.27 9.66 -0.35
CA ILE A 160 -6.20 9.23 0.54
C ILE A 160 -6.49 9.79 1.95
N PRO A 161 -6.76 8.94 2.96
CA PRO A 161 -6.93 9.37 4.34
C PRO A 161 -5.58 9.65 5.00
N LEU A 162 -5.60 10.56 5.97
CA LEU A 162 -4.47 10.84 6.86
C LEU A 162 -4.67 10.11 8.19
N ALA A 163 -3.75 9.20 8.53
CA ALA A 163 -3.62 8.65 9.86
C ALA A 163 -2.89 9.66 10.76
N PRO A 164 -3.46 10.02 11.93
CA PRO A 164 -2.81 10.91 12.89
C PRO A 164 -1.44 10.37 13.32
N TYR A 165 -0.55 11.29 13.67
CA TYR A 165 0.79 10.94 14.14
C TYR A 165 0.75 9.95 15.29
N GLY A 166 1.67 8.99 15.25
CA GLY A 166 2.00 8.10 16.33
C GLY A 166 3.47 7.71 16.18
N THR A 167 4.17 7.51 17.29
CA THR A 167 5.60 7.20 17.24
C THR A 167 5.84 5.88 16.47
N PRO A 168 6.77 5.84 15.49
CA PRO A 168 7.04 4.63 14.72
C PRO A 168 7.29 3.39 15.59
N GLY A 169 6.69 2.26 15.22
CA GLY A 169 6.80 0.99 15.96
C GLY A 169 5.92 0.85 17.21
N THR A 170 5.11 1.85 17.56
CA THR A 170 4.14 1.77 18.67
C THR A 170 2.81 1.14 18.24
N ASP A 171 1.99 0.73 19.20
CA ASP A 171 0.64 0.23 18.92
C ASP A 171 -0.32 1.37 18.52
N GLU A 172 -0.03 2.61 18.93
CA GLU A 172 -0.80 3.80 18.57
C GLU A 172 -0.79 4.05 17.06
N VAL A 173 0.40 4.07 16.44
CA VAL A 173 0.51 4.26 14.98
C VAL A 173 -0.19 3.13 14.21
N ALA A 174 -0.09 1.89 14.70
CA ALA A 174 -0.77 0.75 14.11
C ALA A 174 -2.30 0.89 14.18
N ALA A 175 -2.85 1.34 15.32
CA ALA A 175 -4.28 1.59 15.49
C ALA A 175 -4.79 2.74 14.60
N ASN A 176 -4.03 3.83 14.51
CA ASN A 176 -4.36 5.00 13.68
C ASN A 176 -4.43 4.61 12.19
N VAL A 177 -3.41 3.90 11.70
CA VAL A 177 -3.38 3.41 10.31
C VAL A 177 -4.52 2.43 10.05
N ALA A 178 -4.74 1.46 10.93
CA ALA A 178 -5.79 0.45 10.75
C ALA A 178 -7.19 1.06 10.65
N LYS A 179 -7.47 2.11 11.42
CA LYS A 179 -8.73 2.84 11.31
C LYS A 179 -8.90 3.48 9.93
N MET A 180 -7.83 4.08 9.39
CA MET A 180 -7.84 4.73 8.08
C MET A 180 -7.83 3.73 6.92
N SER A 181 -7.24 2.55 7.09
CA SER A 181 -7.17 1.52 6.04
C SER A 181 -8.53 0.94 5.64
N LYS A 182 -9.58 1.19 6.44
CA LYS A 182 -10.97 0.90 6.06
C LYS A 182 -11.49 1.81 4.95
N LYS A 183 -10.91 3.00 4.78
CA LYS A 183 -11.33 4.02 3.81
C LYS A 183 -10.56 3.90 2.49
N SER A 184 -9.30 3.51 2.57
CA SER A 184 -8.42 3.34 1.41
C SER A 184 -7.35 2.29 1.66
N ASN A 185 -6.90 1.66 0.58
CA ASN A 185 -5.71 0.83 0.52
C ASN A 185 -4.40 1.63 0.57
N VAL A 186 -4.42 2.95 0.38
CA VAL A 186 -3.26 3.83 0.56
C VAL A 186 -3.55 4.77 1.71
N VAL A 187 -2.72 4.75 2.75
CA VAL A 187 -2.88 5.59 3.93
C VAL A 187 -1.66 6.48 4.07
N PHE A 188 -1.88 7.79 4.18
CA PHE A 188 -0.86 8.75 4.54
C PHE A 188 -0.67 8.74 6.06
N MET A 189 0.58 8.72 6.52
CA MET A 189 0.95 8.75 7.93
C MET A 189 1.55 10.13 8.23
N GLU A 190 0.86 10.90 9.08
CA GLU A 190 1.26 12.27 9.41
C GLU A 190 2.73 12.37 9.82
N ASN A 191 3.48 13.28 9.17
CA ASN A 191 4.92 13.51 9.39
C ASN A 191 5.82 12.26 9.30
N HIS A 192 5.43 11.27 8.49
CA HIS A 192 6.17 10.00 8.39
C HIS A 192 6.33 9.51 6.95
N GLY A 193 5.25 9.04 6.32
CA GLY A 193 5.32 8.33 5.05
C GLY A 193 3.96 7.81 4.61
N ILE A 194 3.96 6.81 3.74
CA ILE A 194 2.74 6.14 3.30
C ILE A 194 2.80 4.65 3.61
N VAL A 195 1.64 4.03 3.75
CA VAL A 195 1.50 2.58 3.79
C VAL A 195 0.39 2.14 2.86
N CYS A 196 0.71 1.18 2.01
CA CYS A 196 -0.16 0.61 1.00
C CYS A 196 -0.48 -0.84 1.36
N GLY A 197 -1.75 -1.22 1.36
CA GLY A 197 -2.21 -2.60 1.52
C GLY A 197 -2.81 -3.13 0.22
N ALA A 198 -2.54 -4.40 -0.11
CA ALA A 198 -3.04 -5.01 -1.33
C ALA A 198 -3.19 -6.54 -1.23
N ARG A 199 -3.62 -7.16 -2.33
CA ARG A 199 -3.80 -8.62 -2.43
C ARG A 199 -2.46 -9.34 -2.58
N ASP A 200 -1.48 -8.70 -3.20
CA ASP A 200 -0.12 -9.18 -3.37
C ASP A 200 0.89 -8.02 -3.28
N ILE A 201 2.17 -8.36 -3.18
CA ILE A 201 3.21 -7.36 -2.88
C ILE A 201 3.51 -6.42 -4.05
N GLU A 202 3.30 -6.87 -5.28
CA GLU A 202 3.53 -6.06 -6.47
C GLU A 202 2.40 -5.04 -6.63
N GLU A 203 1.14 -5.43 -6.37
CA GLU A 203 0.02 -4.50 -6.33
C GLU A 203 0.19 -3.43 -5.22
N ALA A 204 0.67 -3.82 -4.03
CA ALA A 204 0.96 -2.86 -2.96
C ALA A 204 2.06 -1.86 -3.37
N GLU A 205 3.05 -2.31 -4.14
CA GLU A 205 4.09 -1.45 -4.70
C GLU A 205 3.55 -0.52 -5.78
N TRP A 206 2.68 -1.00 -6.69
CA TRP A 206 2.01 -0.16 -7.69
C TRP A 206 1.20 0.95 -7.05
N PHE A 207 0.53 0.69 -5.92
CA PHE A 207 -0.19 1.74 -5.20
C PHE A 207 0.72 2.82 -4.65
N ALA A 208 1.92 2.46 -4.15
CA ALA A 208 2.91 3.45 -3.75
C ALA A 208 3.41 4.27 -4.94
N GLU A 209 3.68 3.62 -6.08
CA GLU A 209 4.08 4.30 -7.31
C GLU A 209 2.99 5.25 -7.84
N ASN A 210 1.75 4.79 -7.91
CA ASN A 210 0.62 5.59 -8.40
C ASN A 210 0.34 6.77 -7.47
N ALA A 211 0.44 6.59 -6.15
CA ALA A 211 0.26 7.67 -5.18
C ALA A 211 1.33 8.77 -5.34
N ASP A 212 2.60 8.39 -5.47
CA ASP A 212 3.68 9.37 -5.65
C ASP A 212 3.58 10.06 -7.01
N ALA A 213 3.29 9.32 -8.09
CA ALA A 213 3.06 9.89 -9.41
C ALA A 213 1.90 10.90 -9.41
N TYR A 214 0.81 10.59 -8.68
CA TYR A 214 -0.31 11.50 -8.52
C TYR A 214 0.08 12.77 -7.77
N CYS A 215 0.79 12.65 -6.65
CA CYS A 215 1.31 13.80 -5.92
C CYS A 215 2.28 14.63 -6.78
N GLN A 216 3.19 13.98 -7.52
CA GLN A 216 4.14 14.65 -8.41
C GLN A 216 3.43 15.51 -9.45
N VAL A 217 2.49 14.94 -10.18
CA VAL A 217 1.79 15.69 -11.24
C VAL A 217 0.96 16.83 -10.66
N LEU A 218 0.38 16.67 -9.47
CA LEU A 218 -0.35 17.76 -8.79
C LEU A 218 0.57 18.91 -8.38
N LEU A 219 1.77 18.62 -7.87
CA LEU A 219 2.76 19.64 -7.52
C LEU A 219 3.22 20.40 -8.77
N LEU A 220 3.53 19.67 -9.85
CA LEU A 220 3.91 20.28 -11.13
C LEU A 220 2.78 21.13 -11.71
N ALA A 221 1.55 20.59 -11.73
CA ALA A 221 0.38 21.29 -12.25
C ALA A 221 0.07 22.56 -11.46
N SER A 222 0.29 22.53 -10.14
CA SER A 222 0.11 23.70 -9.26
C SER A 222 1.09 24.82 -9.57
N GLY A 223 2.29 24.50 -10.07
CA GLY A 223 3.29 25.47 -10.50
C GLY A 223 2.84 26.35 -11.67
N HIS A 224 1.83 25.93 -12.45
CA HIS A 224 1.29 26.74 -13.55
C HIS A 224 0.42 27.92 -13.08
N GLY A 225 0.03 27.99 -11.81
CA GLY A 225 -0.85 29.04 -11.26
C GLY A 225 -2.32 28.98 -11.74
N ALA A 226 -2.66 27.98 -12.58
CA ALA A 226 -4.02 27.73 -13.02
C ALA A 226 -4.80 26.88 -12.01
N LYS A 227 -6.13 27.03 -11.99
CA LYS A 227 -7.01 26.17 -11.19
C LYS A 227 -7.01 24.75 -11.76
N LEU A 228 -6.72 23.76 -10.91
CA LEU A 228 -6.87 22.35 -11.27
C LEU A 228 -8.32 22.02 -11.65
N GLN A 229 -8.47 21.17 -12.67
CA GLN A 229 -9.78 20.67 -13.11
C GLN A 229 -10.18 19.47 -12.26
N GLN A 230 -11.38 19.52 -11.71
CA GLN A 230 -12.01 18.44 -10.96
C GLN A 230 -13.20 17.92 -11.76
N VAL A 231 -13.33 16.61 -11.91
CA VAL A 231 -14.46 16.00 -12.62
C VAL A 231 -15.79 16.29 -11.91
N GLY A 232 -16.90 16.17 -12.62
CA GLY A 232 -18.23 16.37 -12.06
C GLY A 232 -18.66 15.25 -11.10
N PRO A 233 -19.69 15.49 -10.26
CA PRO A 233 -20.20 14.51 -9.29
C PRO A 233 -20.58 13.15 -9.89
N LYS A 234 -21.02 13.14 -11.16
CA LYS A 234 -21.38 11.91 -11.86
C LYS A 234 -20.14 11.04 -12.08
N SER A 235 -19.07 11.60 -12.64
CA SER A 235 -17.83 10.87 -12.89
C SER A 235 -17.21 10.33 -11.61
N VAL A 236 -17.23 11.08 -10.50
CA VAL A 236 -16.76 10.55 -9.21
C VAL A 236 -17.57 9.32 -8.78
N LYS A 237 -18.90 9.34 -8.94
CA LYS A 237 -19.73 8.16 -8.63
C LYS A 237 -19.40 6.98 -9.54
N ASP A 238 -19.13 7.24 -10.82
CA ASP A 238 -18.70 6.20 -11.76
C ASP A 238 -17.34 5.60 -11.33
N PHE A 239 -16.38 6.42 -10.88
CA PHE A 239 -15.09 5.96 -10.35
C PHE A 239 -15.27 5.09 -9.10
N LEU A 240 -16.15 5.49 -8.17
CA LEU A 240 -16.46 4.70 -6.98
C LEU A 240 -17.13 3.36 -7.31
N ALA A 241 -18.00 3.32 -8.33
CA ALA A 241 -18.61 2.08 -8.80
C ALA A 241 -17.57 1.14 -9.44
N ILE A 242 -16.64 1.68 -10.23
CA ILE A 242 -15.52 0.88 -10.79
C ILE A 242 -14.65 0.36 -9.65
N ARG A 243 -14.28 1.21 -8.69
CA ARG A 243 -13.51 0.81 -7.50
C ARG A 243 -14.17 -0.33 -6.72
N GLU A 244 -15.48 -0.26 -6.49
CA GLU A 244 -16.24 -1.31 -5.82
C GLU A 244 -16.22 -2.62 -6.63
N SER A 245 -16.34 -2.56 -7.96
CA SER A 245 -16.24 -3.74 -8.84
C SER A 245 -14.85 -4.40 -8.86
N LEU A 246 -13.80 -3.64 -8.50
CA LEU A 246 -12.44 -4.16 -8.29
C LEU A 246 -12.25 -4.77 -6.90
N GLY A 247 -13.26 -4.73 -6.04
CA GLY A 247 -13.20 -5.25 -4.66
C GLY A 247 -12.43 -4.35 -3.69
N LEU A 248 -12.20 -3.08 -4.04
CA LEU A 248 -11.47 -2.13 -3.20
C LEU A 248 -12.43 -1.38 -2.24
N PRO A 249 -11.97 -0.96 -1.04
CA PRO A 249 -12.85 -0.34 -0.05
C PRO A 249 -13.50 0.97 -0.53
N VAL A 250 -14.81 1.08 -0.33
CA VAL A 250 -15.60 2.29 -0.56
C VAL A 250 -16.40 2.61 0.70
N GLU A 251 -16.11 3.74 1.35
CA GLU A 251 -16.82 4.13 2.57
C GLU A 251 -18.24 4.59 2.25
N LYS A 252 -19.24 3.96 2.90
CA LYS A 252 -20.65 4.31 2.70
C LYS A 252 -20.90 5.75 3.14
N GLY A 253 -21.48 6.55 2.25
CA GLY A 253 -21.80 7.95 2.54
C GLY A 253 -20.59 8.88 2.57
N GLN A 254 -19.43 8.45 2.05
CA GLN A 254 -18.29 9.35 1.88
C GLN A 254 -18.67 10.58 1.04
N LYS A 255 -18.05 11.72 1.34
CA LYS A 255 -18.14 12.89 0.47
C LYS A 255 -17.56 12.53 -0.89
N LEU A 256 -18.05 13.16 -1.96
CA LEU A 256 -17.50 12.95 -3.30
C LEU A 256 -16.07 13.48 -3.44
N TYR A 257 -15.77 14.57 -2.74
CA TYR A 257 -14.45 15.18 -2.75
C TYR A 257 -13.92 15.34 -1.33
N ASN A 258 -12.62 15.13 -1.14
CA ASN A 258 -11.96 15.42 0.15
C ASN A 258 -11.76 16.93 0.36
N THR A 259 -11.56 17.69 -0.71
CA THR A 259 -11.47 19.15 -0.69
C THR A 259 -12.05 19.76 -1.96
N ASP A 260 -12.48 21.02 -1.89
CA ASP A 260 -12.83 21.88 -3.04
C ASP A 260 -11.82 23.03 -3.24
N ARG A 261 -10.80 23.11 -2.35
CA ARG A 261 -9.69 24.06 -2.40
C ARG A 261 -8.36 23.34 -2.32
N PHE A 262 -7.41 23.72 -3.17
CA PHE A 262 -6.06 23.19 -3.17
C PHE A 262 -5.06 24.31 -3.49
N ASN A 263 -3.94 24.34 -2.77
CA ASN A 263 -2.92 25.39 -2.87
C ASN A 263 -3.51 26.82 -2.78
N GLY A 264 -4.46 27.06 -1.87
CA GLY A 264 -5.14 28.35 -1.69
C GLY A 264 -6.24 28.67 -2.72
N TYR A 265 -6.28 27.98 -3.86
CA TYR A 265 -7.24 28.20 -4.94
C TYR A 265 -8.45 27.27 -4.86
N LYS A 266 -9.63 27.79 -5.22
CA LYS A 266 -10.83 26.95 -5.45
C LYS A 266 -10.65 26.14 -6.74
N MET A 267 -10.87 24.83 -6.67
CA MET A 267 -10.78 23.95 -7.84
C MET A 267 -11.89 24.26 -8.85
N LYS A 268 -11.61 24.06 -10.14
CA LYS A 268 -12.58 24.29 -11.21
C LYS A 268 -13.29 22.97 -11.53
N LYS A 269 -14.60 22.93 -11.31
CA LYS A 269 -15.41 21.76 -11.65
C LYS A 269 -15.65 21.70 -13.16
N ALA A 270 -15.44 20.52 -13.74
CA ALA A 270 -15.84 20.21 -15.10
C ALA A 270 -17.36 20.35 -15.20
N SER A 271 -17.84 20.89 -16.32
CA SER A 271 -19.26 21.16 -16.56
C SER A 271 -20.05 19.92 -17.01
N LYS A 272 -19.47 18.72 -16.92
CA LYS A 272 -20.05 17.45 -17.38
C LYS A 272 -20.19 16.47 -16.23
#